data_AF-A0A9W6UXU8-F1
#
_entry.id   AF-A0A9W6UXU8-F1
#
_cell.length_a   1.000
_cell.length_b   1.000
_cell.length_c   1.000
_cell.angle_alpha   90.00
_cell.angle_beta   90.00
_cell.angle_gamma   90.00
#
_symmetry.space_group_name_H-M   'P 1'
#
loop_
_entity.id
_entity.type
_entity.pdbx_description
1 polymer ?
#
loop_
_entity_poly.entity_id
_entity_poly.type
_entity_poly.pdbx_seq_one_letter_code
_entity_poly.pdbx_strand_id
1 'polypeptide(L)'
;MPPSPDALTPDALEERIAELRAAVRRAMAAGDRGLARTLRAELRRAERAWDEAVLGDDDGHPDERPRTGAERGLLPVREQVHQALTLLGVPAAPKLIGSVYAAFFPGEIPGARLTSLRRDEERSFRAAPYARPYYLCAGLTADLLAAARGLVTVSTWPLERRIVGPLSPRTDFLTAALRVAEHAGRGDAASSPQVRRLLWRFATNIPGATDVRTTGGIGVVDPAVLAEAARAELDVHEEADRDQRRQAAERARAQLDDVELLFGTRLRAMRTAAGSPPAAAPRSRRAAASRTGTAAARKAASGRRSSASASAARRGRSATKPSGGGPGGEATPRTSRRTSGPVPPGRRPDGASNGDDR
;
A
#
# COMPACT_ATOMS: atom_id res chain seq x y z
N MET A 1 0.06 -43.97 -12.50
CA MET A 1 -0.88 -43.32 -13.44
C MET A 1 -0.06 -42.68 -14.54
N PRO A 2 -0.33 -42.91 -15.82
CA PRO A 2 0.22 -42.06 -16.88
C PRO A 2 -0.43 -40.65 -16.78
N PRO A 3 0.31 -39.56 -17.02
CA PRO A 3 -0.26 -38.22 -17.05
C PRO A 3 -1.19 -38.07 -18.27
N SER A 4 -2.34 -37.44 -18.04
CA SER A 4 -3.36 -37.16 -19.07
C SER A 4 -2.79 -36.32 -20.23
N PRO A 5 -3.09 -36.65 -21.50
CA PRO A 5 -2.44 -36.07 -22.68
C PRO A 5 -2.84 -34.63 -23.07
N ASP A 6 -3.56 -33.89 -22.21
CA ASP A 6 -4.05 -32.53 -22.52
C ASP A 6 -3.49 -31.43 -21.59
N ALA A 7 -2.51 -31.73 -20.74
CA ALA A 7 -1.83 -30.70 -19.95
C ALA A 7 -0.89 -29.89 -20.86
N LEU A 8 -1.25 -28.64 -21.16
CA LEU A 8 -0.33 -27.70 -21.79
C LEU A 8 0.98 -27.66 -20.99
N THR A 9 2.11 -27.77 -21.69
CA THR A 9 3.42 -27.66 -21.05
C THR A 9 3.56 -26.28 -20.38
N PRO A 10 4.37 -26.16 -19.31
CA PRO A 10 4.66 -24.87 -18.67
C PRO A 10 4.98 -23.75 -19.66
N ASP A 11 5.83 -24.03 -20.65
CA ASP A 11 6.23 -23.06 -21.69
C ASP A 11 5.03 -22.62 -22.54
N ALA A 12 4.14 -23.55 -22.91
CA ALA A 12 2.92 -23.23 -23.67
C ALA A 12 1.91 -22.42 -22.83
N LEU A 13 1.88 -22.63 -21.51
CA LEU A 13 1.08 -21.83 -20.59
C LEU A 13 1.62 -20.40 -20.44
N GLU A 14 2.94 -20.21 -20.49
CA GLU A 14 3.57 -18.88 -20.47
C GLU A 14 3.24 -18.06 -21.72
N GLU A 15 3.38 -18.66 -22.91
CA GLU A 15 2.99 -18.03 -24.18
C GLU A 15 1.51 -17.60 -24.13
N ARG A 16 0.64 -18.49 -23.63
CA ARG A 16 -0.79 -18.21 -23.49
C ARG A 16 -1.08 -17.07 -22.52
N ILE A 17 -0.35 -16.99 -21.40
CA ILE A 17 -0.46 -15.89 -20.44
C ILE A 17 -0.05 -14.56 -21.07
N ALA A 18 1.04 -14.54 -21.85
CA ALA A 18 1.51 -13.34 -22.54
C ALA A 18 0.48 -12.83 -23.57
N GLU A 19 -0.11 -13.73 -24.36
CA GLU A 19 -1.18 -13.42 -25.31
C GLU A 19 -2.41 -12.82 -24.62
N LEU A 20 -2.88 -13.46 -23.53
CA LEU A 20 -4.04 -13.02 -22.77
C LEU A 20 -3.81 -11.63 -22.15
N ARG A 21 -2.61 -11.35 -21.65
CA ARG A 21 -2.24 -10.01 -21.15
C ARG A 21 -2.27 -8.96 -22.24
N ALA A 22 -1.75 -9.26 -23.43
CA ALA A 22 -1.81 -8.34 -24.59
C ALA A 22 -3.26 -8.10 -25.05
N ALA A 23 -4.09 -9.14 -25.07
CA ALA A 23 -5.50 -9.04 -25.41
C ALA A 23 -6.30 -8.20 -24.40
N VAL A 24 -6.04 -8.35 -23.09
CA VAL A 24 -6.66 -7.52 -22.04
C VAL A 24 -6.32 -6.04 -22.26
N ARG A 25 -5.06 -5.71 -22.56
CA ARG A 25 -4.65 -4.32 -22.83
C ARG A 25 -5.36 -3.74 -24.05
N ARG A 26 -5.48 -4.51 -25.15
CA ARG A 26 -6.22 -4.09 -26.35
C ARG A 26 -7.71 -3.86 -26.05
N ALA A 27 -8.35 -4.77 -25.30
CA ALA A 27 -9.76 -4.62 -24.92
C ALA A 27 -10.00 -3.39 -24.02
N MET A 28 -9.08 -3.10 -23.09
CA MET A 28 -9.15 -1.91 -22.25
C MET A 28 -8.96 -0.61 -23.04
N ALA A 29 -8.01 -0.59 -23.99
CA ALA A 29 -7.77 0.55 -24.87
C ALA A 29 -8.96 0.83 -25.81
N ALA A 30 -9.65 -0.22 -26.25
CA ALA A 30 -10.87 -0.13 -27.06
C ALA A 30 -12.14 0.19 -26.24
N GLY A 31 -12.03 0.32 -24.90
CA GLY A 31 -13.17 0.58 -24.02
C GLY A 31 -14.11 -0.61 -23.79
N ASP A 32 -13.78 -1.80 -24.30
CA ASP A 32 -14.60 -3.00 -24.14
C ASP A 32 -14.37 -3.67 -22.78
N ARG A 33 -15.13 -3.18 -21.80
CA ARG A 33 -15.12 -3.67 -20.42
C ARG A 33 -15.72 -5.07 -20.27
N GLY A 34 -16.51 -5.55 -21.25
CA GLY A 34 -17.09 -6.89 -21.23
C GLY A 34 -16.03 -7.92 -21.59
N LEU A 35 -15.39 -7.73 -22.75
CA LEU A 35 -14.29 -8.55 -23.22
C LEU A 35 -13.11 -8.55 -22.25
N ALA A 36 -12.76 -7.38 -21.70
CA ALA A 36 -11.67 -7.28 -20.72
C ALA A 36 -11.96 -8.02 -19.39
N ARG A 37 -13.22 -8.33 -19.05
CA ARG A 37 -13.56 -9.16 -17.88
C ARG A 37 -13.39 -10.64 -18.18
N THR A 38 -13.84 -11.09 -19.35
CA THR A 38 -13.67 -12.47 -19.83
C THR A 38 -12.19 -12.83 -19.95
N LEU A 39 -11.41 -11.99 -20.63
CA LEU A 39 -9.97 -12.22 -20.82
C LEU A 39 -9.19 -12.24 -19.49
N ARG A 40 -9.60 -11.46 -18.48
CA ARG A 40 -9.01 -11.54 -17.13
C ARG A 40 -9.36 -12.84 -16.40
N ALA A 41 -10.53 -13.41 -16.65
CA ALA A 41 -10.91 -14.69 -16.06
C ALA A 41 -10.10 -15.84 -16.67
N GLU A 42 -9.87 -15.80 -17.98
CA GLU A 42 -9.01 -16.75 -18.69
C GLU A 42 -7.55 -16.60 -18.28
N LEU A 43 -7.05 -15.37 -18.17
CA LEU A 43 -5.70 -15.10 -17.68
C LEU A 43 -5.48 -15.73 -16.29
N ARG A 44 -6.42 -15.52 -15.36
CA ARG A 44 -6.36 -16.14 -14.03
C ARG A 44 -6.40 -17.67 -14.08
N ARG A 45 -7.01 -18.30 -15.09
CA ARG A 45 -7.03 -19.77 -15.24
C ARG A 45 -5.68 -20.26 -15.75
N ALA A 46 -5.12 -19.60 -16.75
CA ALA A 46 -3.81 -19.92 -17.29
C ALA A 46 -2.71 -19.74 -16.23
N GLU A 47 -2.76 -18.67 -15.43
CA GLU A 47 -1.83 -18.44 -14.31
C GLU A 47 -1.90 -19.57 -13.27
N ARG A 48 -3.10 -20.06 -12.91
CA ARG A 48 -3.25 -21.21 -12.00
C ARG A 48 -2.73 -22.52 -12.58
N ALA A 49 -3.00 -22.78 -13.86
CA ALA A 49 -2.53 -23.99 -14.53
C ALA A 49 -1.00 -24.00 -14.66
N TRP A 50 -0.39 -22.83 -14.85
CA TRP A 50 1.06 -22.67 -14.85
C TRP A 50 1.65 -22.88 -13.45
N ASP A 51 1.03 -22.28 -12.42
CA ASP A 51 1.42 -22.49 -11.02
C ASP A 51 1.42 -24.00 -10.68
N GLU A 52 0.39 -24.73 -11.09
CA GLU A 52 0.28 -26.18 -10.92
C GLU A 52 1.38 -26.94 -11.68
N ALA A 53 1.57 -26.64 -12.97
CA ALA A 53 2.50 -27.36 -13.84
C ALA A 53 3.98 -27.11 -13.50
N VAL A 54 4.33 -25.95 -12.94
CA VAL A 54 5.72 -25.58 -12.59
C VAL A 54 6.07 -25.94 -11.16
N LEU A 55 5.09 -25.91 -10.26
CA LEU A 55 5.36 -25.97 -8.82
C LEU A 55 4.87 -27.30 -8.20
N GLY A 56 4.03 -28.06 -8.90
CA GLY A 56 3.38 -29.28 -8.43
C GLY A 56 2.43 -29.04 -7.27
N ASP A 57 1.37 -29.86 -7.18
CA ASP A 57 0.45 -29.96 -6.03
C ASP A 57 1.15 -29.67 -4.68
N ASP A 58 0.84 -28.52 -4.08
CA ASP A 58 1.13 -28.22 -2.68
C ASP A 58 -0.16 -28.34 -1.85
N ASP A 59 -1.00 -29.32 -2.22
CA ASP A 59 -2.22 -29.69 -1.52
C ASP A 59 -2.15 -31.17 -1.08
N GLY A 60 -1.52 -31.44 0.07
CA GLY A 60 -1.68 -32.75 0.71
C GLY A 60 -0.63 -33.21 1.71
N HIS A 61 -0.59 -32.59 2.89
CA HIS A 61 -0.27 -33.38 4.10
C HIS A 61 -1.26 -33.07 5.23
N PRO A 62 -2.28 -33.91 5.45
CA PRO A 62 -2.97 -33.99 6.72
C PRO A 62 -2.12 -34.89 7.64
N ASP A 63 -1.18 -34.32 8.40
CA ASP A 63 -0.60 -35.05 9.54
C ASP A 63 -1.24 -34.51 10.82
N GLU A 64 -2.41 -35.07 11.12
CA GLU A 64 -2.91 -35.16 12.49
C GLU A 64 -1.87 -35.94 13.31
N ARG A 65 -1.03 -35.22 14.06
CA ARG A 65 -0.38 -35.79 15.24
C ARG A 65 -0.54 -34.85 16.42
N PRO A 66 -1.10 -35.32 17.56
CA PRO A 66 -1.07 -34.55 18.78
C PRO A 66 0.36 -34.59 19.31
N ARG A 67 1.09 -33.48 19.19
CA ARG A 67 2.39 -33.31 19.86
C ARG A 67 2.25 -32.30 20.99
N THR A 68 2.01 -32.86 22.17
CA THR A 68 2.38 -32.31 23.45
C THR A 68 3.88 -31.97 23.46
N GLY A 69 4.25 -30.86 24.11
CA GLY A 69 5.64 -30.49 24.38
C GLY A 69 6.00 -29.09 23.90
N ALA A 70 6.01 -28.13 24.83
CA ALA A 70 6.58 -26.82 24.63
C ALA A 70 8.08 -26.95 24.30
N GLU A 71 8.49 -26.57 23.08
CA GLU A 71 9.82 -26.03 22.71
C GLU A 71 9.94 -25.83 21.19
N ARG A 72 9.40 -24.71 20.72
CA ARG A 72 9.80 -23.90 19.54
C ARG A 72 8.81 -22.74 19.50
N GLY A 73 9.10 -21.69 20.27
CA GLY A 73 8.18 -20.58 20.50
C GLY A 73 7.88 -19.81 19.22
N LEU A 74 6.88 -20.27 18.46
CA LEU A 74 6.26 -19.48 17.39
C LEU A 74 5.74 -18.21 18.05
N LEU A 75 6.27 -17.06 17.63
CA LEU A 75 5.86 -15.75 18.14
C LEU A 75 4.33 -15.62 18.10
N PRO A 76 3.71 -14.88 19.03
CA PRO A 76 2.29 -14.55 18.92
C PRO A 76 1.97 -13.98 17.53
N VAL A 77 0.78 -14.27 16.99
CA VAL A 77 0.40 -13.80 15.63
C VAL A 77 0.57 -12.30 15.46
N ARG A 78 0.30 -11.51 16.51
CA ARG A 78 0.52 -10.06 16.53
C ARG A 78 1.98 -9.69 16.22
N GLU A 79 2.93 -10.49 16.70
CA GLU A 79 4.37 -10.23 16.60
C GLU A 79 4.85 -10.69 15.22
N GLN A 80 4.30 -11.79 14.70
CA GLN A 80 4.50 -12.22 13.32
C GLN A 80 4.05 -11.16 12.31
N VAL A 81 2.86 -10.58 12.53
CA VAL A 81 2.33 -9.49 11.69
C VAL A 81 3.20 -8.25 11.80
N HIS A 82 3.62 -7.88 13.01
CA HIS A 82 4.50 -6.74 13.23
C HIS A 82 5.85 -6.90 12.52
N GLN A 83 6.45 -8.09 12.54
CA GLN A 83 7.68 -8.39 11.80
C GLN A 83 7.51 -8.23 10.29
N ALA A 84 6.45 -8.82 9.72
CA ALA A 84 6.17 -8.71 8.30
C ALA A 84 5.89 -7.25 7.87
N LEU A 85 5.13 -6.49 8.66
CA LEU A 85 4.89 -5.06 8.42
C LEU A 85 6.17 -4.23 8.55
N THR A 86 7.06 -4.57 9.49
CA THR A 86 8.34 -3.89 9.66
C THR A 86 9.24 -4.09 8.43
N LEU A 87 9.27 -5.30 7.88
CA LEU A 87 9.96 -5.59 6.60
C LEU A 87 9.32 -4.79 5.46
N LEU A 88 8.00 -4.86 5.30
CA LEU A 88 7.26 -4.19 4.23
C LEU A 88 7.35 -2.65 4.29
N GLY A 89 7.35 -2.07 5.49
CA GLY A 89 7.42 -0.63 5.71
C GLY A 89 6.19 0.18 5.26
N VAL A 90 5.13 -0.48 4.82
CA VAL A 90 3.92 0.14 4.26
C VAL A 90 2.65 -0.53 4.76
N PRO A 91 1.49 0.16 4.71
CA PRO A 91 0.20 -0.48 4.93
C PRO A 91 0.02 -1.69 4.02
N ALA A 92 -0.37 -2.83 4.59
CA ALA A 92 -0.43 -4.07 3.83
C ALA A 92 -1.69 -4.88 4.09
N ALA A 93 -2.11 -5.61 3.07
CA ALA A 93 -3.22 -6.54 3.17
C ALA A 93 -2.79 -7.86 3.84
N PRO A 94 -3.68 -8.54 4.58
CA PRO A 94 -3.42 -9.82 5.23
C PRO A 94 -2.72 -10.86 4.34
N LYS A 95 -3.11 -10.95 3.07
CA LYS A 95 -2.51 -11.91 2.11
C LYS A 95 -1.02 -11.61 1.83
N LEU A 96 -0.66 -10.33 1.69
CA LEU A 96 0.74 -9.94 1.47
C LEU A 96 1.55 -10.15 2.75
N ILE A 97 0.99 -9.78 3.91
CA ILE A 97 1.61 -10.01 5.24
C ILE A 97 1.95 -11.50 5.42
N GLY A 98 0.99 -12.39 5.19
CA GLY A 98 1.22 -13.84 5.27
C GLY A 98 2.27 -14.34 4.26
N SER A 99 2.22 -13.84 3.02
CA SER A 99 3.20 -14.21 1.98
C SER A 99 4.63 -13.79 2.35
N VAL A 100 4.81 -12.58 2.87
CA VAL A 100 6.12 -12.06 3.31
C VAL A 100 6.60 -12.81 4.53
N TYR A 101 5.71 -13.08 5.49
CA TYR A 101 6.08 -13.83 6.69
C TYR A 101 6.59 -15.22 6.33
N ALA A 102 5.84 -15.99 5.55
CA ALA A 102 6.23 -17.33 5.11
C ALA A 102 7.50 -17.35 4.24
N ALA A 103 7.81 -16.25 3.56
CA ALA A 103 9.00 -16.14 2.72
C ALA A 103 10.29 -15.86 3.51
N PHE A 104 10.22 -15.06 4.58
CA PHE A 104 11.41 -14.54 5.27
C PHE A 104 11.55 -14.95 6.74
N PHE A 105 10.51 -15.52 7.34
CA PHE A 105 10.46 -15.83 8.76
C PHE A 105 10.05 -17.30 8.98
N PRO A 106 10.41 -17.89 10.13
CA PRO A 106 9.98 -19.24 10.45
C PRO A 106 8.46 -19.30 10.72
N GLY A 107 7.80 -20.19 9.98
CA GLY A 107 6.39 -20.54 10.17
C GLY A 107 5.43 -19.79 9.24
N GLU A 108 4.15 -19.97 9.51
CA GLU A 108 3.06 -19.40 8.71
C GLU A 108 2.03 -18.73 9.59
N ILE A 109 1.39 -17.69 9.05
CA ILE A 109 0.29 -17.01 9.71
C ILE A 109 -1.03 -17.59 9.17
N PRO A 110 -1.85 -18.29 9.97
CA PRO A 110 -3.15 -18.75 9.52
C PRO A 110 -4.05 -17.56 9.17
N GLY A 111 -4.54 -17.50 7.93
CA GLY A 111 -5.28 -16.33 7.40
C GLY A 111 -6.51 -15.93 8.23
N ALA A 112 -7.18 -16.90 8.87
CA ALA A 112 -8.32 -16.65 9.76
C ALA A 112 -7.96 -15.75 10.96
N ARG A 113 -6.75 -15.87 11.50
CA ARG A 113 -6.29 -15.13 12.70
C ARG A 113 -6.05 -13.64 12.43
N LEU A 114 -5.79 -13.26 11.17
CA LEU A 114 -5.60 -11.86 10.78
C LEU A 114 -6.90 -11.05 10.81
N THR A 115 -8.05 -11.71 10.62
CA THR A 115 -9.36 -11.04 10.54
C THR A 115 -9.91 -10.65 11.91
N SER A 116 -9.62 -11.44 12.96
CA SER A 116 -10.00 -11.10 14.35
C SER A 116 -9.06 -10.08 14.99
N LEU A 117 -7.77 -10.13 14.64
CA LEU A 117 -6.71 -9.34 15.26
C LEU A 117 -7.02 -7.83 15.33
N ARG A 118 -7.51 -7.22 14.23
CA ARG A 118 -7.84 -5.79 14.22
C ARG A 118 -8.93 -5.41 15.23
N ARG A 119 -9.94 -6.26 15.41
CA ARG A 119 -11.03 -6.01 16.38
C ARG A 119 -10.52 -6.16 17.82
N ASP A 120 -9.64 -7.12 18.04
CA ASP A 120 -9.04 -7.37 19.35
C ASP A 120 -8.10 -6.23 19.76
N GLU A 121 -7.36 -5.67 18.81
CA GLU A 121 -6.51 -4.48 19.00
C GLU A 121 -7.34 -3.24 19.34
N GLU A 122 -8.43 -2.96 18.62
CA GLU A 122 -9.33 -1.84 18.95
C GLU A 122 -9.95 -2.02 20.34
N ARG A 123 -10.42 -3.23 20.67
CA ARG A 123 -10.98 -3.53 22.01
C ARG A 123 -9.93 -3.31 23.10
N SER A 124 -8.71 -3.78 22.87
CA SER A 124 -7.60 -3.62 23.81
C SER A 124 -7.24 -2.15 24.02
N PHE A 125 -7.19 -1.35 22.96
CA PHE A 125 -6.88 0.09 23.06
C PHE A 125 -7.98 0.84 23.82
N ARG A 126 -9.25 0.56 23.55
CA ARG A 126 -10.37 1.21 24.26
C ARG A 126 -10.40 0.85 25.74
N ALA A 127 -10.04 -0.39 26.10
CA ALA A 127 -10.01 -0.84 27.49
C ALA A 127 -8.83 -0.24 28.27
N ALA A 128 -7.67 -0.11 27.63
CA ALA A 128 -6.47 0.46 28.23
C ALA A 128 -5.63 1.20 27.16
N PRO A 129 -5.91 2.50 26.94
CA PRO A 129 -5.17 3.31 25.97
C PRO A 129 -3.68 3.33 26.30
N TYR A 130 -2.84 3.18 25.29
CA TYR A 130 -1.37 3.24 25.40
C TYR A 130 -0.71 2.21 26.35
N ALA A 131 -1.43 1.17 26.77
CA ALA A 131 -0.89 0.12 27.63
C ALA A 131 0.09 -0.82 26.91
N ARG A 132 0.10 -0.82 25.56
CA ARG A 132 1.00 -1.64 24.73
C ARG A 132 2.03 -0.75 24.03
N PRO A 133 3.24 -1.27 23.75
CA PRO A 133 4.29 -0.52 23.05
C PRO A 133 3.90 -0.15 21.61
N TYR A 134 3.04 -0.96 20.98
CA TYR A 134 2.43 -0.68 19.69
C TYR A 134 1.06 -1.38 19.61
N TYR A 135 0.24 -0.89 18.68
CA TYR A 135 -1.02 -1.49 18.28
C TYR A 135 -0.99 -1.75 16.78
N LEU A 136 -1.62 -2.86 16.36
CA LEU A 136 -1.89 -3.10 14.95
C LEU A 136 -3.22 -2.42 14.61
N CYS A 137 -3.15 -1.43 13.72
CA CYS A 137 -4.26 -0.53 13.47
C CYS A 137 -4.65 -0.51 11.98
N ALA A 138 -5.70 0.23 11.64
CA ALA A 138 -6.14 0.30 10.25
C ALA A 138 -5.25 1.28 9.47
N GLY A 139 -5.12 1.08 8.15
CA GLY A 139 -4.83 2.22 7.28
C GLY A 139 -6.03 3.17 7.27
N LEU A 140 -5.82 4.48 7.08
CA LEU A 140 -6.89 5.46 6.97
C LEU A 140 -7.01 5.96 5.53
N THR A 141 -8.22 6.07 4.98
CA THR A 141 -8.37 6.64 3.64
C THR A 141 -8.19 8.16 3.67
N ALA A 142 -7.51 8.72 2.67
CA ALA A 142 -7.19 10.16 2.67
C ALA A 142 -8.43 11.07 2.55
N ASP A 143 -9.52 10.57 1.97
CA ASP A 143 -10.75 11.29 1.68
C ASP A 143 -11.70 11.36 2.89
N LEU A 144 -12.02 10.20 3.48
CA LEU A 144 -13.02 10.05 4.53
C LEU A 144 -12.41 9.88 5.92
N LEU A 145 -11.09 9.66 5.99
CA LEU A 145 -10.39 9.28 7.22
C LEU A 145 -11.02 8.04 7.90
N ALA A 146 -11.67 7.21 7.08
CA ALA A 146 -12.29 5.98 7.48
C ALA A 146 -11.25 4.85 7.42
N ALA A 147 -11.52 3.75 8.11
CA ALA A 147 -10.66 2.56 8.03
C ALA A 147 -10.59 2.05 6.57
N ALA A 148 -9.39 2.09 5.99
CA ALA A 148 -9.11 1.51 4.68
C ALA A 148 -9.39 0.02 4.70
N ARG A 149 -10.15 -0.46 3.71
CA ARG A 149 -10.62 -1.84 3.68
C ARG A 149 -9.44 -2.80 3.58
N GLY A 150 -9.27 -3.63 4.61
CA GLY A 150 -8.34 -4.76 4.58
C GLY A 150 -6.87 -4.37 4.64
N LEU A 151 -6.52 -3.13 5.03
CA LEU A 151 -5.14 -2.72 5.24
C LEU A 151 -4.82 -2.63 6.73
N VAL A 152 -3.67 -3.19 7.11
CA VAL A 152 -3.15 -3.18 8.47
C VAL A 152 -1.87 -2.34 8.51
N THR A 153 -1.70 -1.57 9.59
CA THR A 153 -0.55 -0.70 9.85
C THR A 153 -0.10 -0.83 11.31
N VAL A 154 0.99 -0.17 11.68
CA VAL A 154 1.53 -0.15 13.04
C VAL A 154 1.40 1.26 13.63
N SER A 155 0.86 1.39 14.84
CA SER A 155 0.58 2.69 15.49
C SER A 155 1.81 3.58 15.69
N THR A 156 3.01 3.00 15.74
CA THR A 156 4.28 3.72 15.90
C THR A 156 4.75 4.40 14.62
N TRP A 157 4.12 4.12 13.48
CA TRP A 157 4.43 4.83 12.25
C TRP A 157 3.82 6.24 12.24
N PRO A 158 4.51 7.21 11.61
CA PRO A 158 3.93 8.53 11.34
C PRO A 158 2.55 8.39 10.70
N LEU A 159 1.62 9.27 11.08
CA LEU A 159 0.23 9.20 10.62
C LEU A 159 0.12 9.28 9.10
N GLU A 160 0.99 10.08 8.47
CA GLU A 160 1.12 10.21 7.02
C GLU A 160 1.34 8.85 6.38
N ARG A 161 2.23 8.01 6.93
CA ARG A 161 2.52 6.67 6.41
C ARG A 161 1.34 5.72 6.55
N ARG A 162 0.45 5.95 7.52
CA ARG A 162 -0.75 5.14 7.76
C ARG A 162 -1.94 5.56 6.88
N ILE A 163 -1.85 6.70 6.21
CA ILE A 163 -2.90 7.19 5.31
C ILE A 163 -2.69 6.63 3.90
N VAL A 164 -3.80 6.34 3.24
CA VAL A 164 -3.88 5.75 1.90
C VAL A 164 -4.74 6.66 1.03
N GLY A 165 -4.09 7.36 0.10
CA GLY A 165 -4.70 8.15 -0.97
C GLY A 165 -4.76 7.38 -2.30
N PRO A 166 -5.17 8.05 -3.40
CA PRO A 166 -5.26 7.49 -4.74
C PRO A 166 -3.96 6.93 -5.31
N LEU A 167 -2.81 7.56 -5.03
CA LEU A 167 -1.49 7.10 -5.48
C LEU A 167 -0.88 6.06 -4.53
N SER A 168 -1.34 6.01 -3.28
CA SER A 168 -0.77 5.18 -2.23
C SER A 168 -0.75 3.68 -2.55
N PRO A 169 -1.79 3.07 -3.16
CA PRO A 169 -1.70 1.68 -3.56
C PRO A 169 -0.52 1.37 -4.49
N ARG A 170 -0.15 2.30 -5.40
CA ARG A 170 0.98 2.09 -6.30
C ARG A 170 2.31 2.33 -5.59
N THR A 171 2.44 3.43 -4.84
CA THR A 171 3.68 3.72 -4.09
C THR A 171 3.95 2.70 -2.99
N ASP A 172 2.92 2.24 -2.28
CA ASP A 172 3.04 1.17 -1.27
C ASP A 172 3.45 -0.15 -1.92
N PHE A 173 2.88 -0.49 -3.08
CA PHE A 173 3.27 -1.68 -3.84
C PHE A 173 4.74 -1.64 -4.27
N LEU A 174 5.21 -0.51 -4.82
CA LEU A 174 6.60 -0.32 -5.25
C LEU A 174 7.57 -0.31 -4.07
N THR A 175 7.20 0.34 -2.96
CA THR A 175 7.99 0.35 -1.73
C THR A 175 8.11 -1.06 -1.14
N ALA A 176 7.01 -1.82 -1.11
CA ALA A 176 7.02 -3.21 -0.68
C ALA A 176 7.93 -4.08 -1.57
N ALA A 177 7.83 -3.91 -2.90
CA ALA A 177 8.68 -4.62 -3.86
C ALA A 177 10.17 -4.34 -3.62
N LEU A 178 10.52 -3.05 -3.50
CA LEU A 178 11.88 -2.59 -3.22
C LEU A 178 12.43 -3.23 -1.95
N ARG A 179 11.70 -3.14 -0.83
CA ARG A 179 12.16 -3.68 0.46
C ARG A 179 12.27 -5.20 0.47
N VAL A 180 11.34 -5.90 -0.18
CA VAL A 180 11.38 -7.36 -0.33
C VAL A 180 12.59 -7.78 -1.16
N ALA A 181 12.86 -7.08 -2.26
CA ALA A 181 14.00 -7.34 -3.13
C ALA A 181 15.34 -7.08 -2.42
N GLU A 182 15.47 -5.94 -1.75
CA GLU A 182 16.64 -5.61 -0.94
C GLU A 182 16.86 -6.63 0.20
N HIS A 183 15.78 -7.13 0.82
CA HIS A 183 15.89 -8.15 1.86
C HIS A 183 16.30 -9.51 1.29
N ALA A 184 15.77 -9.90 0.13
CA ALA A 184 16.18 -11.11 -0.56
C ALA A 184 17.66 -11.07 -0.97
N GLY A 185 18.19 -9.91 -1.35
CA GLY A 185 19.59 -9.74 -1.74
C GLY A 185 20.61 -9.72 -0.59
N ARG A 186 20.19 -9.64 0.68
CA ARG A 186 21.09 -9.57 1.84
C ARG A 186 21.50 -10.93 2.42
N GLY A 187 21.02 -12.05 1.87
CA GLY A 187 21.40 -13.38 2.32
C GLY A 187 20.93 -14.47 1.37
N ASP A 188 21.02 -15.73 1.80
CA ASP A 188 20.67 -16.91 0.98
C ASP A 188 19.15 -17.08 0.77
N ALA A 189 18.35 -16.16 1.31
CA ALA A 189 16.88 -16.17 1.18
C ALA A 189 16.42 -16.12 -0.28
N ALA A 190 17.21 -15.53 -1.20
CA ALA A 190 16.91 -15.51 -2.62
C ALA A 190 16.76 -16.91 -3.24
N SER A 191 17.39 -17.94 -2.65
CA SER A 191 17.27 -19.33 -3.10
C SER A 191 15.97 -20.01 -2.65
N SER A 192 15.25 -19.44 -1.68
CA SER A 192 13.98 -19.98 -1.19
C SER A 192 12.89 -19.92 -2.28
N PRO A 193 12.17 -21.03 -2.54
CA PRO A 193 11.05 -21.03 -3.48
C PRO A 193 9.97 -20.00 -3.15
N GLN A 194 9.68 -19.78 -1.85
CA GLN A 194 8.68 -18.81 -1.40
C GLN A 194 9.11 -17.37 -1.73
N VAL A 195 10.39 -17.05 -1.55
CA VAL A 195 10.96 -15.75 -1.91
C VAL A 195 10.94 -15.55 -3.42
N ARG A 196 11.37 -16.55 -4.20
CA ARG A 196 11.32 -16.50 -5.68
C ARG A 196 9.90 -16.24 -6.20
N ARG A 197 8.89 -16.95 -5.69
CA ARG A 197 7.47 -16.73 -6.03
C ARG A 197 7.02 -15.32 -5.66
N LEU A 198 7.45 -14.80 -4.51
CA LEU A 198 7.12 -13.44 -4.08
C LEU A 198 7.76 -12.39 -5.00
N LEU A 199 9.04 -12.53 -5.34
CA LEU A 199 9.76 -11.63 -6.25
C LEU A 199 9.12 -11.62 -7.64
N TRP A 200 8.77 -12.79 -8.19
CA TRP A 200 8.11 -12.89 -9.50
C TRP A 200 6.75 -12.17 -9.54
N ARG A 201 5.94 -12.34 -8.50
CA ARG A 201 4.65 -11.64 -8.37
C ARG A 201 4.81 -10.12 -8.33
N PHE A 202 5.88 -9.60 -7.73
CA PHE A 202 6.19 -8.18 -7.82
C PHE A 202 6.66 -7.79 -9.22
N ALA A 203 7.64 -8.50 -9.77
CA ALA A 203 8.27 -8.18 -11.05
C ALA A 203 7.27 -8.13 -12.22
N THR A 204 6.32 -9.06 -12.27
CA THR A 204 5.26 -9.09 -13.30
C THR A 204 4.37 -7.84 -13.34
N ASN A 205 4.39 -7.02 -12.29
CA ASN A 205 3.63 -5.78 -12.18
C ASN A 205 4.51 -4.52 -12.14
N ILE A 206 5.80 -4.64 -12.44
CA ILE A 206 6.76 -3.51 -12.47
C ILE A 206 7.48 -3.51 -13.82
N PRO A 207 7.28 -2.48 -14.65
CA PRO A 207 7.99 -2.33 -15.91
C PRO A 207 9.52 -2.38 -15.71
N GLY A 208 10.22 -3.12 -16.57
CA GLY A 208 11.68 -3.29 -16.49
C GLY A 208 12.16 -4.36 -15.50
N ALA A 209 11.30 -4.90 -14.63
CA ALA A 209 11.70 -5.88 -13.62
C ALA A 209 11.82 -7.33 -14.16
N THR A 210 11.36 -7.59 -15.39
CA THR A 210 11.38 -8.92 -16.04
C THR A 210 12.13 -8.90 -17.37
N ASP A 211 13.02 -7.93 -17.60
CA ASP A 211 13.77 -7.87 -18.86
C ASP A 211 14.78 -9.03 -18.93
N VAL A 212 14.52 -9.94 -19.86
CA VAL A 212 15.28 -11.17 -20.10
C VAL A 212 16.75 -10.88 -20.42
N ARG A 213 17.06 -9.68 -20.93
CA ARG A 213 18.45 -9.27 -21.22
C ARG A 213 19.28 -9.08 -19.95
N THR A 214 18.64 -8.85 -18.81
CA THR A 214 19.30 -8.50 -17.55
C THR A 214 19.23 -9.65 -16.54
N THR A 215 18.18 -10.48 -16.58
CA THR A 215 17.94 -11.53 -15.56
C THR A 215 18.60 -12.89 -15.84
N GLY A 216 19.38 -13.03 -16.91
CA GLY A 216 20.21 -14.23 -17.16
C GLY A 216 19.42 -15.52 -17.44
N GLY A 217 18.10 -15.43 -17.66
CA GLY A 217 17.23 -16.57 -17.95
C GLY A 217 15.74 -16.22 -17.79
N ILE A 218 14.87 -17.02 -18.40
CA ILE A 218 13.41 -16.92 -18.28
C ILE A 218 12.99 -17.46 -16.89
N GLY A 219 12.14 -16.74 -16.16
CA GLY A 219 11.60 -17.18 -14.87
C GLY A 219 12.49 -16.93 -13.64
N VAL A 220 13.66 -16.32 -13.80
CA VAL A 220 14.51 -15.86 -12.69
C VAL A 220 14.36 -14.35 -12.56
N VAL A 221 14.01 -13.88 -11.36
CA VAL A 221 14.02 -12.45 -11.03
C VAL A 221 15.29 -12.17 -10.24
N ASP A 222 16.15 -11.32 -10.78
CA ASP A 222 17.24 -10.74 -10.02
C ASP A 222 16.65 -9.70 -9.03
N PRO A 223 16.83 -9.88 -7.70
CA PRO A 223 16.38 -8.90 -6.72
C PRO A 223 16.93 -7.49 -6.97
N ALA A 224 18.17 -7.35 -7.46
CA ALA A 224 18.75 -6.04 -7.76
C ALA A 224 18.00 -5.34 -8.91
N VAL A 225 17.69 -6.06 -9.98
CA VAL A 225 16.94 -5.54 -11.13
C VAL A 225 15.52 -5.13 -10.71
N LEU A 226 14.85 -5.96 -9.89
CA LEU A 226 13.54 -5.63 -9.34
C LEU A 226 13.58 -4.37 -8.47
N ALA A 227 14.59 -4.25 -7.61
CA ALA A 227 14.76 -3.09 -6.74
C ALA A 227 14.96 -1.79 -7.54
N GLU A 228 15.83 -1.81 -8.55
CA GLU A 228 16.07 -0.64 -9.41
C GLU A 228 14.83 -0.26 -10.22
N ALA A 229 14.13 -1.23 -10.82
CA ALA A 229 12.90 -0.99 -11.56
C ALA A 229 11.79 -0.40 -10.65
N ALA A 230 11.65 -0.94 -9.44
CA ALA A 230 10.69 -0.43 -8.46
C ALA A 230 11.02 0.99 -8.02
N ARG A 231 12.31 1.31 -7.79
CA ARG A 231 12.78 2.63 -7.40
C ARG A 231 12.54 3.66 -8.50
N ALA A 232 12.92 3.34 -9.73
CA ALA A 232 12.74 4.23 -10.88
C ALA A 232 11.28 4.65 -11.09
N GLU A 233 10.33 3.73 -10.88
CA GLU A 233 8.91 4.08 -10.94
C GLU A 233 8.42 4.79 -9.68
N LEU A 234 8.92 4.42 -8.49
CA LEU A 234 8.53 5.07 -7.24
C LEU A 234 8.86 6.56 -7.27
N ASP A 235 10.02 6.94 -7.81
CA ASP A 235 10.47 8.33 -7.95
C ASP A 235 9.47 9.20 -8.74
N VAL A 236 8.68 8.61 -9.65
CA VAL A 236 7.65 9.32 -10.42
C VAL A 236 6.44 9.73 -9.57
N HIS A 237 6.14 8.96 -8.52
CA HIS A 237 4.89 9.07 -7.77
C HIS A 237 5.07 9.50 -6.30
N GLU A 238 6.26 9.33 -5.74
CA GLU A 238 6.49 9.42 -4.29
C GLU A 238 6.15 10.80 -3.72
N GLU A 239 6.57 11.88 -4.39
CA GLU A 239 6.35 13.24 -3.88
C GLU A 239 4.87 13.62 -3.85
N ALA A 240 4.15 13.37 -4.94
CA ALA A 240 2.72 13.66 -5.04
C ALA A 240 1.90 12.84 -4.01
N ASP A 241 2.24 11.57 -3.83
CA ASP A 241 1.60 10.72 -2.82
C ASP A 241 1.90 11.22 -1.39
N ARG A 242 3.16 11.53 -1.10
CA ARG A 242 3.61 12.05 0.20
C ARG A 242 2.92 13.35 0.57
N ASP A 243 2.77 14.28 -0.38
CA ASP A 243 2.07 15.54 -0.16
C ASP A 243 0.59 15.33 0.16
N GLN A 244 -0.07 14.42 -0.56
CA GLN A 244 -1.46 14.09 -0.29
C GLN A 244 -1.66 13.42 1.08
N ARG A 245 -0.77 12.49 1.45
CA ARG A 245 -0.78 11.86 2.78
C ARG A 245 -0.54 12.88 3.89
N ARG A 246 0.37 13.84 3.70
CA ARG A 246 0.65 14.92 4.65
C ARG A 246 -0.57 15.79 4.91
N GLN A 247 -1.20 16.28 3.84
CA GLN A 247 -2.42 17.09 3.95
C GLN A 247 -3.56 16.32 4.65
N ALA A 248 -3.71 15.03 4.35
CA ALA A 248 -4.71 14.18 5.01
C ALA A 248 -4.39 13.92 6.48
N ALA A 249 -3.11 13.76 6.84
CA ALA A 249 -2.68 13.58 8.22
C ALA A 249 -2.93 14.84 9.06
N GLU A 250 -2.70 16.03 8.49
CA GLU A 250 -3.04 17.30 9.11
C GLU A 250 -4.54 17.41 9.40
N ARG A 251 -5.39 17.07 8.42
CA ARG A 251 -6.85 17.01 8.64
C ARG A 251 -7.24 16.01 9.72
N ALA A 252 -6.64 14.83 9.71
CA ALA A 252 -6.91 13.79 10.69
C ALA A 252 -6.57 14.23 12.11
N ARG A 253 -5.39 14.83 12.33
CA ARG A 253 -5.00 15.38 13.65
C ARG A 253 -5.95 16.48 14.14
N ALA A 254 -6.53 17.25 13.23
CA ALA A 254 -7.45 18.33 13.57
C ALA A 254 -8.89 17.84 13.89
N GLN A 255 -9.27 16.64 13.45
CA GLN A 255 -10.68 16.20 13.43
C GLN A 255 -10.96 14.92 14.22
N LEU A 256 -9.95 14.08 14.42
CA LEU A 256 -10.13 12.74 14.99
C LEU A 256 -9.64 12.65 16.43
N ASP A 257 -10.34 11.87 17.24
CA ASP A 257 -9.84 11.44 18.54
C ASP A 257 -8.76 10.35 18.43
N ASP A 258 -8.10 9.99 19.54
CA ASP A 258 -7.01 9.00 19.55
C ASP A 258 -7.43 7.61 19.05
N VAL A 259 -8.68 7.22 19.30
CA VAL A 259 -9.21 5.93 18.82
C VAL A 259 -9.43 5.99 17.32
N GLU A 260 -10.03 7.07 16.82
CA GLU A 260 -10.28 7.30 15.41
C GLU A 260 -8.97 7.50 14.62
N LEU A 261 -7.95 8.09 15.21
CA LEU A 261 -6.60 8.20 14.62
C LEU A 261 -5.94 6.84 14.39
N LEU A 262 -6.31 5.81 15.14
CA LEU A 262 -5.79 4.45 14.98
C LEU A 262 -6.71 3.57 14.12
N PHE A 263 -8.01 3.61 14.40
CA PHE A 263 -8.96 2.63 13.86
C PHE A 263 -9.92 3.23 12.83
N GLY A 264 -9.82 4.52 12.56
CA GLY A 264 -10.62 5.28 11.61
C GLY A 264 -11.97 5.70 12.15
N THR A 265 -12.60 6.65 11.45
CA THR A 265 -13.98 7.03 11.75
C THR A 265 -14.89 5.81 11.53
N ARG A 266 -15.78 5.56 12.49
CA ARG A 266 -16.94 4.74 12.18
C ARG A 266 -17.77 5.61 11.24
N LEU A 267 -18.07 5.11 10.04
CA LEU A 267 -19.15 5.68 9.24
C LEU A 267 -20.35 5.77 10.18
N ARG A 268 -20.61 6.96 10.71
CA ARG A 268 -21.86 7.24 11.40
C ARG A 268 -22.86 7.08 10.29
N ALA A 269 -23.51 5.92 10.25
CA ALA A 269 -24.67 5.72 9.41
C ALA A 269 -25.48 7.00 9.60
N MET A 270 -25.66 7.74 8.50
CA MET A 270 -26.55 8.89 8.51
C MET A 270 -27.90 8.29 8.93
N ARG A 271 -28.20 8.34 10.23
CA ARG A 271 -29.56 8.56 10.70
C ARG A 271 -29.86 9.94 10.17
N THR A 272 -30.23 9.98 8.89
CA THR A 272 -31.15 10.96 8.40
C THR A 272 -32.22 11.05 9.48
N ALA A 273 -32.34 12.24 10.04
CA ALA A 273 -33.60 12.72 10.53
C ALA A 273 -34.60 12.60 9.38
N ALA A 274 -35.06 11.38 9.10
CA ALA A 274 -36.34 11.14 8.48
C ALA A 274 -37.31 11.68 9.50
N GLY A 275 -37.85 12.85 9.17
CA GLY A 275 -38.65 13.66 10.05
C GLY A 275 -39.64 12.82 10.83
N SER A 276 -39.69 13.09 12.12
CA SER A 276 -40.93 12.95 12.85
C SER A 276 -42.01 13.62 11.99
N PRO A 277 -43.07 12.92 11.57
CA PRO A 277 -44.14 13.55 10.81
C PRO A 277 -44.70 14.72 11.63
N PRO A 278 -44.99 15.88 11.02
CA PRO A 278 -45.69 16.93 11.73
C PRO A 278 -47.01 16.37 12.23
N ALA A 279 -47.23 16.47 13.54
CA ALA A 279 -48.50 16.16 14.17
C ALA A 279 -49.61 16.88 13.39
N ALA A 280 -50.57 16.09 12.92
CA ALA A 280 -51.71 16.55 12.15
C ALA A 280 -52.47 17.65 12.91
N ALA A 281 -52.61 18.81 12.27
CA ALA A 281 -53.52 19.85 12.73
C ALA A 281 -54.98 19.32 12.70
N PRO A 282 -55.79 19.62 13.72
CA PRO A 282 -57.17 19.15 13.79
C PRO A 282 -58.04 19.83 12.73
N ARG A 283 -58.81 19.01 12.00
CA ARG A 283 -59.85 19.44 11.06
C ARG A 283 -60.94 20.22 11.80
N SER A 284 -61.23 21.40 11.29
CA SER A 284 -62.30 22.28 11.72
C SER A 284 -63.68 21.61 11.58
N ARG A 285 -64.43 21.58 12.69
CA ARG A 285 -65.89 21.49 12.66
C ARG A 285 -66.44 22.91 12.50
N ARG A 286 -67.20 23.10 11.43
CA ARG A 286 -67.98 24.29 11.10
C ARG A 286 -69.20 24.37 12.02
N ALA A 287 -69.38 25.47 12.74
CA ALA A 287 -70.71 25.98 13.14
C ALA A 287 -70.66 27.44 13.65
N ALA A 288 -71.57 28.22 13.07
CA ALA A 288 -72.31 29.36 13.63
C ALA A 288 -71.63 30.72 13.86
N ALA A 289 -72.31 31.71 13.28
CA ALA A 289 -72.05 33.14 13.24
C ALA A 289 -72.29 33.89 14.56
N SER A 290 -71.57 35.02 14.73
CA SER A 290 -72.02 36.31 15.32
C SER A 290 -70.84 37.30 15.20
N ARG A 291 -70.93 38.37 14.38
CA ARG A 291 -71.25 39.77 14.76
C ARG A 291 -70.51 40.19 16.05
N THR A 292 -69.57 41.15 16.09
CA THR A 292 -69.68 42.60 15.78
C THR A 292 -68.32 43.31 16.03
N GLY A 293 -68.02 44.38 15.28
CA GLY A 293 -67.10 45.49 15.65
C GLY A 293 -65.59 45.16 15.65
N THR A 294 -64.64 46.02 15.29
CA THR A 294 -64.63 47.48 15.15
C THR A 294 -63.38 47.91 14.36
N ALA A 295 -63.43 49.16 13.94
CA ALA A 295 -62.59 49.89 12.99
C ALA A 295 -61.07 50.04 13.25
N ALA A 296 -60.43 50.55 12.18
CA ALA A 296 -59.28 51.46 12.11
C ALA A 296 -57.88 50.82 12.09
N ALA A 297 -56.89 51.29 11.33
CA ALA A 297 -56.81 52.27 10.24
C ALA A 297 -55.35 52.28 9.74
N ARG A 298 -55.16 52.56 8.44
CA ARG A 298 -53.96 53.20 7.83
C ARG A 298 -52.64 52.36 7.83
N LYS A 299 -51.73 52.44 6.87
CA LYS A 299 -51.49 53.34 5.73
C LYS A 299 -50.58 52.59 4.72
N ALA A 300 -50.78 52.90 3.44
CA ALA A 300 -49.88 52.67 2.31
C ALA A 300 -48.47 53.28 2.56
N ALA A 301 -47.42 53.11 1.75
CA ALA A 301 -47.19 52.61 0.40
C ALA A 301 -45.65 52.43 0.30
N SER A 302 -45.11 51.40 -0.34
CA SER A 302 -44.69 51.40 -1.76
C SER A 302 -43.62 52.44 -2.13
N GLY A 303 -42.50 51.90 -2.64
CA GLY A 303 -41.67 52.53 -3.66
C GLY A 303 -40.25 52.92 -3.20
N ARG A 304 -39.18 52.75 -3.96
CA ARG A 304 -38.88 52.10 -5.25
C ARG A 304 -37.41 52.48 -5.52
N ARG A 305 -36.58 51.50 -5.94
CA ARG A 305 -35.45 51.62 -6.92
C ARG A 305 -34.33 52.61 -6.51
N SER A 306 -33.08 52.61 -6.98
CA SER A 306 -32.37 52.14 -8.18
C SER A 306 -30.87 52.36 -7.84
N SER A 307 -29.95 51.41 -8.01
CA SER A 307 -29.07 51.21 -9.18
C SER A 307 -28.29 52.44 -9.71
N ALA A 308 -26.94 52.37 -9.63
CA ALA A 308 -25.90 52.84 -10.58
C ALA A 308 -24.54 52.70 -9.85
N SER A 309 -23.53 51.93 -10.25
CA SER A 309 -22.74 51.78 -11.49
C SER A 309 -21.76 52.91 -11.81
N ALA A 310 -20.53 52.50 -12.16
CA ALA A 310 -19.42 53.23 -12.81
C ALA A 310 -18.47 53.99 -11.88
N SER A 311 -17.18 54.16 -12.15
CA SER A 311 -16.14 53.53 -12.99
C SER A 311 -14.88 54.41 -12.82
N ALA A 312 -13.71 53.90 -13.21
CA ALA A 312 -12.50 54.62 -13.64
C ALA A 312 -11.42 55.05 -12.61
N ALA A 313 -10.33 54.27 -12.61
CA ALA A 313 -8.97 54.62 -13.06
C ALA A 313 -8.14 55.73 -12.39
N ARG A 314 -6.94 55.35 -11.88
CA ARG A 314 -5.58 55.85 -12.29
C ARG A 314 -4.50 55.26 -11.36
N ARG A 315 -3.53 54.51 -11.92
CA ARG A 315 -2.13 54.88 -12.21
C ARG A 315 -1.32 55.42 -11.01
N GLY A 316 -0.32 54.65 -10.59
CA GLY A 316 0.81 55.10 -9.78
C GLY A 316 1.97 54.11 -9.85
N ARG A 317 2.98 54.43 -10.67
CA ARG A 317 4.30 53.78 -10.71
C ARG A 317 5.13 54.28 -9.53
N SER A 318 5.93 53.41 -8.92
CA SER A 318 7.25 53.81 -8.38
C SER A 318 8.12 52.59 -8.11
N ALA A 319 9.31 52.63 -8.71
CA ALA A 319 10.40 51.70 -8.52
C ALA A 319 11.23 52.11 -7.29
N THR A 320 11.80 51.13 -6.60
CA THR A 320 13.03 51.31 -5.79
C THR A 320 13.68 49.96 -5.46
N LYS A 321 14.77 49.67 -6.16
CA LYS A 321 16.00 49.01 -5.69
C LYS A 321 17.08 50.11 -5.82
N PRO A 322 18.23 50.12 -5.10
CA PRO A 322 19.14 48.96 -5.02
C PRO A 322 20.04 48.90 -3.74
N SER A 323 21.07 48.05 -3.83
CA SER A 323 22.26 47.87 -2.98
C SER A 323 22.07 47.04 -1.70
N GLY A 324 22.98 46.14 -1.32
CA GLY A 324 24.30 45.78 -1.87
C GLY A 324 25.06 44.86 -0.90
N GLY A 325 26.10 44.17 -1.40
CA GLY A 325 27.15 43.48 -0.63
C GLY A 325 26.78 42.05 -0.22
N GLY A 326 27.55 41.00 -0.49
CA GLY A 326 28.92 40.86 -0.99
C GLY A 326 29.39 39.44 -0.63
N PRO A 327 30.34 38.85 -1.37
CA PRO A 327 30.55 37.41 -1.44
C PRO A 327 31.66 36.91 -0.50
N GLY A 328 31.64 35.63 -0.15
CA GLY A 328 32.78 34.98 0.49
C GLY A 328 32.57 33.48 0.70
N GLY A 329 33.48 32.66 0.15
CA GLY A 329 33.64 31.27 0.60
C GLY A 329 33.83 30.22 -0.49
N GLU A 330 34.72 30.45 -1.43
CA GLU A 330 35.29 29.41 -2.30
C GLU A 330 36.29 28.57 -1.49
N ALA A 331 36.08 27.26 -1.39
CA ALA A 331 37.08 26.31 -0.91
C ALA A 331 36.83 24.90 -1.48
N THR A 332 37.52 24.57 -2.56
CA THR A 332 37.91 23.20 -2.93
C THR A 332 39.44 23.17 -3.04
N PRO A 333 40.09 22.01 -3.27
CA PRO A 333 40.10 20.80 -2.47
C PRO A 333 41.53 20.46 -2.02
N ARG A 334 41.70 19.87 -0.83
CA ARG A 334 43.02 19.31 -0.44
C ARG A 334 43.19 17.92 -1.04
N THR A 335 43.89 17.88 -2.16
CA THR A 335 44.65 16.73 -2.65
C THR A 335 45.76 16.39 -1.66
N SER A 336 45.84 15.14 -1.24
CA SER A 336 47.05 14.56 -0.65
C SER A 336 47.35 13.26 -1.37
N ARG A 337 48.15 13.41 -2.45
CA ARG A 337 48.98 12.35 -2.99
C ARG A 337 50.00 11.95 -1.92
N ARG A 338 50.00 10.68 -1.52
CA ARG A 338 51.20 10.02 -0.98
C ARG A 338 51.62 8.92 -1.95
N THR A 339 52.76 9.19 -2.54
CA THR A 339 53.70 8.32 -3.26
C THR A 339 54.01 7.04 -2.46
N SER A 340 53.86 5.88 -3.10
CA SER A 340 54.95 5.06 -3.69
C SER A 340 55.60 4.07 -2.70
N GLY A 341 55.56 2.79 -3.07
CA GLY A 341 56.40 1.74 -2.49
C GLY A 341 55.88 0.32 -2.78
N PRO A 342 56.46 -0.42 -3.74
CA PRO A 342 56.09 -1.80 -4.06
C PRO A 342 56.79 -2.79 -3.11
N VAL A 343 56.09 -3.84 -2.69
CA VAL A 343 56.66 -4.98 -1.94
C VAL A 343 56.82 -6.17 -2.89
N PRO A 344 58.03 -6.73 -3.06
CA PRO A 344 58.31 -7.91 -3.90
C PRO A 344 58.03 -9.25 -3.16
N PRO A 345 58.02 -10.39 -3.88
CA PRO A 345 57.34 -11.61 -3.45
C PRO A 345 58.21 -12.55 -2.59
N GLY A 346 57.61 -13.09 -1.54
CA GLY A 346 58.22 -14.06 -0.62
C GLY A 346 57.72 -15.48 -0.83
N ARG A 347 58.55 -16.28 -1.51
CA ARG A 347 58.86 -17.71 -1.32
C ARG A 347 57.73 -18.71 -0.95
N ARG A 348 57.53 -19.63 -1.90
CA ARG A 348 57.14 -21.04 -1.66
C ARG A 348 58.18 -21.74 -0.76
N PRO A 349 57.76 -22.70 0.07
CA PRO A 349 58.55 -23.87 0.38
C PRO A 349 58.01 -25.09 -0.36
N ASP A 350 58.94 -25.75 -1.06
CA ASP A 350 58.88 -27.16 -1.41
C ASP A 350 58.81 -28.04 -0.14
N GLY A 351 58.20 -29.22 -0.27
CA GLY A 351 58.20 -30.27 0.75
C GLY A 351 57.12 -31.31 0.43
N ALA A 352 57.45 -32.26 -0.45
CA ALA A 352 57.74 -33.66 -0.08
C ALA A 352 56.45 -34.47 0.21
N SER A 353 55.96 -35.31 -0.70
CA SER A 353 56.45 -36.67 -1.01
C SER A 353 56.65 -37.55 0.24
N ASN A 354 55.61 -38.33 0.56
CA ASN A 354 55.62 -39.69 1.12
C ASN A 354 54.34 -40.33 0.55
N GLY A 355 54.39 -41.43 -0.21
CA GLY A 355 54.83 -42.76 0.21
C GLY A 355 53.56 -43.54 0.57
N ASP A 356 52.98 -44.29 -0.36
CA ASP A 356 53.19 -45.73 -0.64
C ASP A 356 52.31 -46.66 0.24
N ASP A 357 51.89 -47.76 -0.38
CA ASP A 357 51.29 -48.98 0.19
C ASP A 357 49.86 -48.96 0.81
N ARG A 358 48.86 -49.36 0.01
CA ARG A 358 48.26 -50.72 0.02
C ARG A 358 47.07 -50.87 -0.92
#